data_AF-A0A7E5WT13-F1
#
_entry.id   AF-A0A7E5WT13-F1
#
_cell.length_a   1.000
_cell.length_b   1.000
_cell.length_c   1.000
_cell.angle_alpha   90.00
_cell.angle_beta   90.00
_cell.angle_gamma   90.00
#
_symmetry.space_group_name_H-M   'P 1'
#
loop_
_entity.id
_entity.type
_entity.pdbx_description
1 polymer ?
#
loop_
_entity_poly.entity_id
_entity_poly.type
_entity_poly.pdbx_seq_one_letter_code
_entity_poly.pdbx_strand_id
1 'polypeptide(L)'
;MNRYLRASSTIEYDPMCDKEKPQRISFEDVSAAAFRIQSEIVKTPCVKSHMSTTFGMEIYLKNDFLQHTGSFKERGARNALLLLNKETKARGVISASLGNHSQALSFHANNLNIPATVVMPNVAPIMKIQKCRSYGANVIIHGHDMKEAKYHAMSLAKERGLTYINGYDHPHIMSGQGTVGLEIVEQVPDVDAVLVPVGAEACSPGSPPPSSISSRMCSSM
;
A
#
# COMPACT_ATOMS: atom_id res chain seq x y z
N MET A 1 -15.69 -6.36 43.85
CA MET A 1 -16.30 -6.65 42.54
C MET A 1 -15.53 -5.89 41.46
N ASN A 2 -14.31 -6.37 41.15
CA ASN A 2 -13.40 -5.75 40.17
C ASN A 2 -13.39 -6.62 38.92
N ARG A 3 -14.24 -6.28 37.93
CA ARG A 3 -14.22 -6.88 36.59
C ARG A 3 -13.46 -5.96 35.63
N TYR A 4 -12.14 -5.90 35.78
CA TYR A 4 -11.25 -5.55 34.68
C TYR A 4 -10.50 -6.83 34.32
N LEU A 5 -11.19 -7.70 33.59
CA LEU A 5 -10.61 -8.89 33.01
C LEU A 5 -9.67 -8.46 31.89
N ARG A 6 -8.37 -8.72 32.13
CA ARG A 6 -7.25 -8.87 31.19
C ARG A 6 -7.59 -8.56 29.73
N ALA A 7 -6.99 -7.49 29.20
CA ALA A 7 -6.79 -7.32 27.77
C ALA A 7 -6.16 -8.60 27.20
N SER A 8 -6.89 -9.28 26.32
CA SER A 8 -6.43 -10.49 25.66
C SER A 8 -5.32 -10.13 24.67
N SER A 9 -4.10 -10.50 25.01
CA SER A 9 -2.85 -10.23 24.31
C SER A 9 -2.60 -11.19 23.14
N THR A 10 -3.50 -11.30 22.14
CA THR A 10 -3.34 -12.37 21.12
C THR A 10 -3.71 -12.07 19.66
N ILE A 11 -3.75 -10.82 19.20
CA ILE A 11 -3.96 -10.60 17.75
C ILE A 11 -2.96 -9.59 17.18
N GLU A 12 -1.73 -10.06 16.97
CA GLU A 12 -0.75 -9.48 16.01
C GLU A 12 -0.71 -10.23 14.68
N TYR A 13 -1.56 -11.23 14.48
CA TYR A 13 -1.40 -12.13 13.33
C TYR A 13 -2.09 -11.58 12.08
N ASP A 14 -1.30 -10.94 11.23
CA ASP A 14 -1.64 -10.65 9.84
C ASP A 14 -1.16 -11.85 9.00
N PRO A 15 -2.07 -12.68 8.44
CA PRO A 15 -1.70 -13.92 7.75
C PRO A 15 -0.85 -13.67 6.49
N MET A 16 -0.85 -12.44 5.97
CA MET A 16 -0.06 -12.05 4.80
C MET A 16 1.30 -11.45 5.17
N CYS A 17 1.58 -11.28 6.46
CA CYS A 17 2.77 -10.64 7.02
C CYS A 17 3.35 -11.55 8.14
N ASP A 18 3.72 -12.77 7.76
CA ASP A 18 4.30 -13.79 8.64
C ASP A 18 5.82 -13.85 8.45
N LYS A 19 6.58 -13.43 9.47
CA LYS A 19 8.05 -13.39 9.45
C LYS A 19 8.67 -14.79 9.26
N GLU A 20 8.00 -15.83 9.75
CA GLU A 20 8.48 -17.21 9.65
C GLU A 20 8.14 -17.84 8.29
N LYS A 21 7.24 -17.21 7.52
CA LYS A 21 6.79 -17.68 6.20
C LYS A 21 6.81 -16.54 5.18
N PRO A 22 8.01 -15.99 4.86
CA PRO A 22 8.12 -14.89 3.91
C PRO A 22 7.62 -15.34 2.53
N GLN A 23 6.82 -14.49 1.90
CA GLN A 23 6.35 -14.71 0.53
C GLN A 23 7.24 -13.95 -0.45
N ARG A 24 7.75 -14.66 -1.44
CA ARG A 24 8.56 -14.05 -2.49
C ARG A 24 7.65 -13.54 -3.61
N ILE A 25 7.88 -12.30 -4.00
CA ILE A 25 7.21 -11.69 -5.16
C ILE A 25 8.09 -11.90 -6.38
N SER A 26 7.49 -12.46 -7.42
CA SER A 26 8.13 -12.73 -8.70
C SER A 26 7.90 -11.59 -9.70
N PHE A 27 8.61 -11.61 -10.82
CA PHE A 27 8.38 -10.66 -11.90
C PHE A 27 6.99 -10.89 -12.53
N GLU A 28 6.58 -12.14 -12.62
CA GLU A 28 5.28 -12.58 -13.14
C GLU A 28 4.13 -11.99 -12.32
N ASP A 29 4.27 -11.90 -11.00
CA ASP A 29 3.28 -11.25 -10.13
C ASP A 29 3.11 -9.76 -10.47
N VAL A 30 4.23 -9.07 -10.72
CA VAL A 30 4.24 -7.65 -11.09
C VAL A 30 3.67 -7.44 -12.49
N SER A 31 4.04 -8.28 -13.45
CA SER A 31 3.52 -8.25 -14.82
C SER A 31 2.00 -8.50 -14.83
N ALA A 32 1.52 -9.51 -14.10
CA ALA A 32 0.10 -9.78 -13.95
C ALA A 32 -0.64 -8.64 -13.24
N ALA A 33 -0.01 -7.99 -12.25
CA ALA A 33 -0.55 -6.80 -11.60
C ALA A 33 -0.69 -5.63 -12.58
N ALA A 34 0.31 -5.38 -13.45
CA ALA A 34 0.24 -4.33 -14.46
C ALA A 34 -0.94 -4.53 -15.39
N PHE A 35 -1.10 -5.74 -15.94
CA PHE A 35 -2.24 -6.07 -16.79
C PHE A 35 -3.58 -5.89 -16.06
N ARG A 36 -3.66 -6.27 -14.78
CA ARG A 36 -4.89 -6.19 -13.97
C ARG A 36 -5.34 -4.75 -13.70
N ILE A 37 -4.41 -3.82 -13.53
CA ILE A 37 -4.71 -2.45 -13.11
C ILE A 37 -4.71 -1.42 -14.25
N GLN A 38 -4.21 -1.79 -15.44
CA GLN A 38 -3.97 -0.88 -16.58
C GLN A 38 -5.19 -0.06 -17.03
N SER A 39 -6.41 -0.55 -16.81
CA SER A 39 -7.62 0.14 -17.28
C SER A 39 -7.91 1.43 -16.52
N GLU A 40 -7.35 1.58 -15.32
CA GLU A 40 -7.78 2.59 -14.35
C GLU A 40 -6.64 3.29 -13.62
N ILE A 41 -5.49 2.64 -13.53
CA ILE A 41 -4.27 3.28 -13.06
C ILE A 41 -3.67 4.05 -14.23
N VAL A 42 -3.44 5.35 -14.00
CA VAL A 42 -2.83 6.21 -15.01
C VAL A 42 -1.36 5.84 -15.12
N LYS A 43 -0.88 5.66 -16.34
CA LYS A 43 0.56 5.58 -16.61
C LYS A 43 1.16 6.97 -16.50
N THR A 44 1.74 7.29 -15.34
CA THR A 44 2.27 8.62 -15.05
C THR A 44 3.53 8.90 -15.87
N PRO A 45 3.86 10.16 -16.15
CA PRO A 45 5.05 10.48 -16.95
C PRO A 45 6.35 10.30 -16.15
N CYS A 46 7.40 9.85 -16.84
CA CYS A 46 8.80 10.01 -16.45
C CYS A 46 9.36 11.25 -17.16
N VAL A 47 9.45 12.38 -16.45
CA VAL A 47 9.88 13.65 -17.04
C VAL A 47 11.35 13.90 -16.74
N LYS A 48 12.14 14.27 -17.75
CA LYS A 48 13.53 14.67 -17.55
C LYS A 48 13.60 15.93 -16.68
N SER A 49 14.39 15.89 -15.63
CA SER A 49 14.60 16.99 -14.68
C SER A 49 15.51 18.05 -15.29
N HIS A 50 15.20 19.33 -15.02
CA HIS A 50 16.08 20.46 -15.31
C HIS A 50 17.43 20.36 -14.59
N MET A 51 17.50 19.60 -13.49
CA MET A 51 18.72 19.33 -12.75
C MET A 51 19.73 18.48 -13.54
N SER A 52 19.29 17.83 -14.63
CA SER A 52 20.19 17.01 -15.47
C SER A 52 21.41 17.82 -15.93
N THR A 53 21.20 19.06 -16.34
CA THR A 53 22.28 19.97 -16.77
C THR A 53 23.24 20.31 -15.63
N THR A 54 22.71 20.51 -14.42
CA THR A 54 23.51 20.87 -13.24
C THR A 54 24.44 19.75 -12.80
N PHE A 55 23.98 18.50 -12.87
CA PHE A 55 24.75 17.33 -12.42
C PHE A 55 25.50 16.61 -13.54
N GLY A 56 25.35 17.04 -14.80
CA GLY A 56 25.97 16.39 -15.95
C GLY A 56 25.51 14.93 -16.15
N MET A 57 24.30 14.59 -15.68
CA MET A 57 23.71 13.25 -15.73
C MET A 57 22.23 13.35 -16.14
N GLU A 58 21.69 12.33 -16.79
CA GLU A 58 20.26 12.33 -17.14
C GLU A 58 19.41 11.92 -15.93
N ILE A 59 18.67 12.87 -15.37
CA ILE A 59 17.81 12.64 -14.20
C ILE A 59 16.37 12.65 -14.67
N TYR A 60 15.63 11.59 -14.38
CA TYR A 60 14.20 11.48 -14.69
C TYR A 60 13.37 11.40 -13.41
N LEU A 61 12.19 12.02 -13.43
CA LEU A 61 11.25 12.05 -12.30
C LEU A 61 9.99 11.27 -12.68
N LYS A 62 9.74 10.16 -11.98
CA LYS A 62 8.49 9.41 -12.07
C LYS A 62 7.41 10.09 -11.25
N ASN A 63 6.47 10.77 -11.91
CA ASN A 63 5.52 11.66 -11.27
C ASN A 63 4.26 10.94 -10.73
N ASP A 64 4.45 9.95 -9.86
CA ASP A 64 3.34 9.19 -9.27
C ASP A 64 2.45 9.99 -8.30
N PHE A 65 2.84 11.23 -7.97
CA PHE A 65 1.96 12.18 -7.30
C PHE A 65 0.80 12.67 -8.20
N LEU A 66 0.86 12.39 -9.51
CA LEU A 66 -0.22 12.67 -10.47
C LEU A 66 -1.31 11.59 -10.52
N GLN A 67 -1.18 10.50 -9.75
CA GLN A 67 -2.29 9.57 -9.53
C GLN A 67 -3.46 10.28 -8.83
N HIS A 68 -4.69 9.75 -8.96
CA HIS A 68 -5.92 10.41 -8.48
C HIS A 68 -5.94 10.78 -6.99
N THR A 69 -5.38 9.91 -6.16
CA THR A 69 -5.22 10.03 -4.71
C THR A 69 -3.89 10.66 -4.32
N GLY A 70 -3.05 10.98 -5.30
CA GLY A 70 -1.81 11.74 -5.16
C GLY A 70 -0.59 10.90 -4.81
N SER A 71 -0.59 9.58 -5.09
CA SER A 71 0.60 8.75 -4.89
C SER A 71 0.53 7.41 -5.63
N PHE A 72 1.68 6.71 -5.68
CA PHE A 72 1.80 5.35 -6.19
C PHE A 72 0.90 4.31 -5.50
N LYS A 73 0.44 4.56 -4.26
CA LYS A 73 -0.27 3.57 -3.43
C LYS A 73 -1.52 2.97 -4.08
N GLU A 74 -2.13 3.68 -5.04
CA GLU A 74 -3.23 3.21 -5.89
C GLU A 74 -2.97 1.87 -6.54
N ARG A 75 -1.75 1.68 -7.06
CA ARG A 75 -1.41 0.51 -7.88
C ARG A 75 -1.57 -0.76 -7.06
N GLY A 76 -0.95 -0.79 -5.88
CA GLY A 76 -1.12 -1.88 -4.93
C GLY A 76 -2.56 -2.00 -4.42
N ALA A 77 -3.18 -0.90 -4.00
CA ALA A 77 -4.54 -0.95 -3.44
C ALA A 77 -5.54 -1.54 -4.45
N ARG A 78 -5.54 -1.07 -5.69
CA ARG A 78 -6.39 -1.60 -6.76
C ARG A 78 -6.06 -3.05 -7.07
N ASN A 79 -4.79 -3.41 -7.15
CA ASN A 79 -4.37 -4.78 -7.41
C ASN A 79 -4.90 -5.75 -6.33
N ALA A 80 -4.72 -5.42 -5.06
CA ALA A 80 -5.19 -6.23 -3.94
C ALA A 80 -6.71 -6.37 -3.93
N LEU A 81 -7.45 -5.27 -4.15
CA LEU A 81 -8.91 -5.30 -4.19
C LEU A 81 -9.45 -6.14 -5.35
N LEU A 82 -8.83 -6.08 -6.53
CA LEU A 82 -9.26 -6.86 -7.69
C LEU A 82 -9.08 -8.36 -7.49
N LEU A 83 -8.05 -8.77 -6.75
CA LEU A 83 -7.76 -10.18 -6.42
C LEU A 83 -8.68 -10.79 -5.36
N LEU A 84 -9.48 -9.98 -4.65
CA LEU A 84 -10.45 -10.51 -3.69
C LEU A 84 -11.57 -11.29 -4.40
N ASN A 85 -11.95 -12.42 -3.81
CA ASN A 85 -13.11 -13.19 -4.24
C ASN A 85 -14.42 -12.44 -3.92
N LYS A 86 -15.54 -12.89 -4.52
CA LYS A 86 -16.84 -12.20 -4.39
C LYS A 86 -17.33 -12.11 -2.94
N GLU A 87 -17.17 -13.18 -2.16
CA GLU A 87 -17.59 -13.22 -0.75
C GLU A 87 -16.82 -12.21 0.10
N THR A 88 -15.51 -12.13 -0.11
CA THR A 88 -14.64 -11.20 0.59
C THR A 88 -14.92 -9.75 0.19
N LYS A 89 -15.17 -9.49 -1.11
CA LYS A 89 -15.62 -8.18 -1.58
C LYS A 89 -16.92 -7.75 -0.92
N ALA A 90 -17.89 -8.66 -0.81
CA ALA A 90 -19.18 -8.38 -0.19
C ALA A 90 -19.07 -8.10 1.33
N ARG A 91 -18.19 -8.83 2.04
CA ARG A 91 -17.91 -8.57 3.47
C ARG A 91 -17.23 -7.23 3.69
N GLY A 92 -16.33 -6.85 2.78
CA GLY A 92 -15.58 -5.60 2.84
C GLY A 92 -14.18 -5.75 3.42
N VAL A 93 -13.44 -4.65 3.33
CA VAL A 93 -12.02 -4.57 3.69
C VAL A 93 -11.81 -3.57 4.83
N ILE A 94 -10.70 -3.76 5.55
CA ILE A 94 -10.27 -2.85 6.60
C ILE A 94 -8.76 -2.60 6.54
N SER A 95 -8.32 -1.40 6.87
CA SER A 95 -6.89 -1.06 6.96
C SER A 95 -6.64 -0.06 8.08
N ALA A 96 -5.45 -0.09 8.67
CA ALA A 96 -4.94 1.02 9.48
C ALA A 96 -3.89 1.79 8.69
N SER A 97 -4.09 3.10 8.47
CA SER A 97 -3.10 3.97 7.82
C SER A 97 -3.41 5.44 8.00
N LEU A 98 -2.38 6.21 8.35
CA LEU A 98 -2.43 7.67 8.47
C LEU A 98 -2.34 8.45 7.15
N GLY A 99 -2.13 7.76 6.02
CA GLY A 99 -1.53 8.39 4.85
C GLY A 99 -2.18 8.09 3.51
N ASN A 100 -1.34 7.70 2.56
CA ASN A 100 -1.74 7.55 1.17
C ASN A 100 -2.39 6.20 0.88
N HIS A 101 -2.05 5.15 1.64
CA HIS A 101 -2.68 3.84 1.50
C HIS A 101 -4.16 3.88 1.84
N SER A 102 -4.55 4.54 2.93
CA SER A 102 -5.97 4.68 3.30
C SER A 102 -6.78 5.43 2.24
N GLN A 103 -6.22 6.48 1.65
CA GLN A 103 -6.88 7.20 0.55
C GLN A 103 -7.01 6.32 -0.70
N ALA A 104 -5.94 5.66 -1.13
CA ALA A 104 -5.94 4.77 -2.30
C ALA A 104 -6.90 3.60 -2.13
N LEU A 105 -6.90 2.97 -0.95
CA LEU A 105 -7.82 1.88 -0.62
C LEU A 105 -9.27 2.36 -0.63
N SER A 106 -9.55 3.51 0.02
CA SER A 106 -10.91 4.08 0.06
C SER A 106 -11.44 4.40 -1.33
N PHE A 107 -10.62 5.07 -2.15
CA PHE A 107 -10.98 5.45 -3.51
C PHE A 107 -11.29 4.24 -4.40
N HIS A 108 -10.38 3.26 -4.45
CA HIS A 108 -10.59 2.09 -5.32
C HIS A 108 -11.62 1.10 -4.78
N ALA A 109 -11.78 1.00 -3.46
CA ALA A 109 -12.84 0.17 -2.89
C ALA A 109 -14.21 0.74 -3.27
N ASN A 110 -14.37 2.07 -3.21
CA ASN A 110 -15.59 2.74 -3.67
C ASN A 110 -15.85 2.52 -5.16
N ASN A 111 -14.84 2.67 -6.02
CA ASN A 111 -14.99 2.41 -7.46
C ASN A 111 -15.39 0.95 -7.78
N LEU A 112 -15.02 0.02 -6.90
CA LEU A 112 -15.33 -1.41 -7.04
C LEU A 112 -16.57 -1.85 -6.25
N ASN A 113 -17.29 -0.91 -5.61
CA ASN A 113 -18.42 -1.18 -4.72
C ASN A 113 -18.09 -2.15 -3.57
N ILE A 114 -16.88 -2.05 -3.02
CA ILE A 114 -16.41 -2.84 -1.88
C ILE A 114 -16.51 -1.95 -0.62
N PRO A 115 -17.21 -2.37 0.44
CA PRO A 115 -17.22 -1.63 1.70
C PRO A 115 -15.81 -1.52 2.27
N ALA A 116 -15.34 -0.31 2.53
CA ALA A 116 -14.02 -0.06 3.11
C ALA A 116 -14.12 0.62 4.47
N THR A 117 -13.43 0.06 5.45
CA THR A 117 -13.20 0.68 6.76
C THR A 117 -11.74 1.09 6.90
N VAL A 118 -11.49 2.30 7.39
CA VAL A 118 -10.13 2.76 7.68
C VAL A 118 -10.05 3.17 9.14
N VAL A 119 -9.09 2.59 9.87
CA VAL A 119 -8.78 2.99 11.24
C VAL A 119 -7.60 3.96 11.22
N MET A 120 -7.75 5.09 11.90
CA MET A 120 -6.70 6.10 12.05
C MET A 120 -6.57 6.49 13.53
N PRO A 121 -5.36 6.77 14.04
CA PRO A 121 -5.19 7.29 15.39
C PRO A 121 -5.68 8.74 15.50
N ASN A 122 -5.86 9.20 16.73
CA ASN A 122 -6.32 10.57 17.03
C ASN A 122 -5.40 11.68 16.50
N VAL A 123 -4.11 11.40 16.31
CA VAL A 123 -3.12 12.32 15.75
C VAL A 123 -3.20 12.47 14.22
N ALA A 124 -4.15 11.78 13.57
CA ALA A 124 -4.29 11.83 12.12
C ALA A 124 -4.67 13.23 11.60
N PRO A 125 -3.98 13.75 10.56
CA PRO A 125 -4.37 15.02 9.96
C PRO A 125 -5.81 15.01 9.47
N ILE A 126 -6.60 16.02 9.85
CA ILE A 126 -8.04 16.13 9.54
C ILE A 126 -8.30 16.01 8.04
N MET A 127 -7.44 16.60 7.20
CA MET A 127 -7.56 16.51 5.74
C MET A 127 -7.52 15.07 5.22
N LYS A 128 -6.72 14.19 5.84
CA LYS A 128 -6.61 12.77 5.45
C LYS A 128 -7.87 11.99 5.85
N ILE A 129 -8.42 12.28 7.03
CA ILE A 129 -9.69 11.71 7.51
C ILE A 129 -10.82 12.10 6.55
N GLN A 130 -10.96 13.40 6.26
CA GLN A 130 -12.01 13.93 5.40
C GLN A 130 -11.93 13.34 3.99
N LYS A 131 -10.71 13.21 3.43
CA LYS A 131 -10.53 12.64 2.09
C LYS A 131 -10.92 11.16 2.00
N CYS A 132 -10.65 10.37 3.03
CA CYS A 132 -11.13 8.97 3.07
C CYS A 132 -12.67 8.92 3.17
N ARG A 133 -13.27 9.78 4.01
CA ARG A 133 -14.73 9.89 4.12
C ARG A 133 -15.40 10.34 2.81
N SER A 134 -14.80 11.28 2.08
CA SER A 134 -15.32 11.73 0.79
C SER A 134 -15.29 10.64 -0.29
N TYR A 135 -14.41 9.65 -0.13
CA TYR A 135 -14.40 8.44 -0.97
C TYR A 135 -15.37 7.36 -0.46
N GLY A 136 -16.23 7.64 0.52
CA GLY A 136 -17.23 6.67 1.01
C GLY A 136 -16.70 5.65 2.02
N ALA A 137 -15.45 5.76 2.47
CA ALA A 137 -14.93 4.86 3.49
C ALA A 137 -15.49 5.18 4.88
N ASN A 138 -15.78 4.13 5.64
CA ASN A 138 -16.08 4.23 7.06
C ASN A 138 -14.78 4.50 7.85
N VAL A 139 -14.59 5.73 8.33
CA VAL A 139 -13.37 6.10 9.08
C VAL A 139 -13.61 6.02 10.58
N ILE A 140 -12.87 5.13 11.24
CA ILE A 140 -12.86 4.93 12.70
C ILE A 140 -11.62 5.62 13.27
N ILE A 141 -11.82 6.51 14.24
CA ILE A 141 -10.70 7.13 14.97
C ILE A 141 -10.47 6.35 16.26
N HIS A 142 -9.32 5.68 16.36
CA HIS A 142 -8.97 4.87 17.52
C HIS A 142 -7.45 4.77 17.71
N GLY A 143 -7.02 4.88 18.96
CA GLY A 143 -5.62 4.78 19.37
C GLY A 143 -4.89 6.11 19.37
N HIS A 144 -3.82 6.15 20.16
CA HIS A 144 -2.88 7.28 20.26
C HIS A 144 -1.83 7.26 19.16
N ASP A 145 -1.52 6.07 18.63
CA ASP A 145 -0.52 5.87 17.60
C ASP A 145 -0.95 4.83 16.55
N MET A 146 -0.08 4.62 15.55
CA MET A 146 -0.32 3.65 14.49
C MET A 146 -0.38 2.20 14.96
N LYS A 147 0.32 1.84 16.05
CA LYS A 147 0.31 0.48 16.57
C LYS A 147 -1.04 0.15 17.17
N GLU A 148 -1.57 1.04 18.00
CA GLU A 148 -2.91 0.90 18.59
C GLU A 148 -4.01 0.89 17.52
N ALA A 149 -3.91 1.79 16.53
CA ALA A 149 -4.85 1.82 15.40
C ALA A 149 -4.81 0.51 14.59
N LYS A 150 -3.62 -0.05 14.33
CA LYS A 150 -3.44 -1.35 13.66
C LYS A 150 -4.05 -2.49 14.45
N TYR A 151 -3.77 -2.57 15.75
CA TYR A 151 -4.35 -3.58 16.63
C TYR A 151 -5.88 -3.54 16.61
N HIS A 152 -6.45 -2.34 16.72
CA HIS A 152 -7.89 -2.16 16.66
C HIS A 152 -8.48 -2.58 15.31
N ALA A 153 -7.82 -2.20 14.20
CA ALA A 153 -8.24 -2.62 12.87
C ALA A 153 -8.25 -4.14 12.70
N MET A 154 -7.21 -4.83 13.18
CA MET A 154 -7.12 -6.30 13.09
C MET A 154 -8.14 -7.00 13.99
N SER A 155 -8.38 -6.47 15.19
CA SER A 155 -9.44 -6.97 16.07
C SER A 155 -10.82 -6.84 15.42
N LEU A 156 -11.13 -5.66 14.85
CA LEU A 156 -12.38 -5.44 14.12
C LEU A 156 -12.50 -6.30 12.87
N ALA A 157 -11.38 -6.54 12.17
CA ALA A 157 -11.34 -7.43 11.02
C ALA A 157 -11.80 -8.83 11.40
N LYS A 158 -11.27 -9.36 12.50
CA LYS A 158 -11.64 -10.69 13.02
C LYS A 158 -13.09 -10.73 13.51
N GLU A 159 -13.52 -9.73 14.27
CA GLU A 159 -14.87 -9.66 14.84
C GLU A 159 -15.96 -9.59 13.76
N ARG A 160 -15.72 -8.77 12.73
CA ARG A 160 -16.71 -8.48 11.67
C ARG A 160 -16.49 -9.31 10.39
N GLY A 161 -15.47 -10.17 10.37
CA GLY A 161 -15.11 -10.97 9.20
C GLY A 161 -14.63 -10.15 7.99
N LEU A 162 -14.05 -8.98 8.23
CA LEU A 162 -13.47 -8.12 7.18
C LEU A 162 -12.07 -8.61 6.81
N THR A 163 -11.62 -8.30 5.60
CA THR A 163 -10.24 -8.58 5.20
C THR A 163 -9.34 -7.40 5.51
N TYR A 164 -8.33 -7.63 6.35
CA TYR A 164 -7.31 -6.63 6.62
C TYR A 164 -6.36 -6.50 5.43
N ILE A 165 -6.22 -5.29 4.88
CA ILE A 165 -5.31 -5.00 3.76
C ILE A 165 -4.15 -4.15 4.27
N ASN A 166 -3.04 -4.82 4.56
CA ASN A 166 -1.79 -4.18 4.96
C ASN A 166 -1.23 -3.33 3.80
N GLY A 167 -0.86 -2.07 4.07
CA GLY A 167 -0.47 -1.10 3.05
C GLY A 167 0.96 -1.19 2.53
N TYR A 168 1.78 -2.11 3.05
CA TYR A 168 3.16 -2.29 2.61
C TYR A 168 3.57 -3.75 2.60
N ASP A 169 3.35 -4.51 3.68
CA ASP A 169 3.77 -5.91 3.80
C ASP A 169 2.62 -6.82 3.38
N HIS A 170 2.32 -6.80 2.08
CA HIS A 170 1.29 -7.61 1.46
C HIS A 170 1.67 -7.88 0.00
N PRO A 171 1.74 -9.16 -0.44
CA PRO A 171 2.21 -9.52 -1.78
C PRO A 171 1.45 -8.81 -2.91
N HIS A 172 0.12 -8.73 -2.81
CA HIS A 172 -0.70 -8.03 -3.79
C HIS A 172 -0.52 -6.51 -3.79
N ILE A 173 -0.26 -5.90 -2.63
CA ILE A 173 0.09 -4.47 -2.59
C ILE A 173 1.43 -4.27 -3.28
N MET A 174 2.45 -5.02 -2.85
CA MET A 174 3.83 -4.88 -3.34
C MET A 174 3.95 -5.18 -4.85
N SER A 175 3.32 -6.24 -5.35
CA SER A 175 3.29 -6.53 -6.80
C SER A 175 2.62 -5.41 -7.60
N GLY A 176 1.54 -4.81 -7.08
CA GLY A 176 0.93 -3.63 -7.70
C GLY A 176 1.87 -2.42 -7.67
N GLN A 177 2.56 -2.16 -6.56
CA GLN A 177 3.55 -1.06 -6.52
C GLN A 177 4.72 -1.30 -7.48
N GLY A 178 5.12 -2.56 -7.69
CA GLY A 178 6.18 -2.93 -8.62
C GLY A 178 5.91 -2.53 -10.07
N THR A 179 4.65 -2.29 -10.45
CA THR A 179 4.28 -1.85 -11.81
C THR A 179 4.89 -0.51 -12.18
N VAL A 180 5.25 0.32 -11.19
CA VAL A 180 6.04 1.56 -11.41
C VAL A 180 7.33 1.25 -12.14
N GLY A 181 8.00 0.16 -11.77
CA GLY A 181 9.27 -0.25 -12.37
C GLY A 181 9.15 -0.61 -13.86
N LEU A 182 8.06 -1.29 -14.23
CA LEU A 182 7.79 -1.61 -15.63
C LEU A 182 7.60 -0.34 -16.46
N GLU A 183 6.86 0.63 -15.92
CA GLU A 183 6.65 1.91 -16.61
C GLU A 183 7.93 2.74 -16.72
N ILE A 184 8.82 2.68 -15.73
CA ILE A 184 10.12 3.37 -15.77
C ILE A 184 10.98 2.82 -16.90
N VAL A 185 11.17 1.49 -16.95
CA VAL A 185 11.99 0.85 -18.00
C VAL A 185 11.39 1.09 -19.39
N GLU A 186 10.07 1.13 -19.51
CA GLU A 186 9.42 1.42 -20.80
C GLU A 186 9.58 2.89 -21.23
N GLN A 187 9.57 3.83 -20.28
CA GLN A 187 9.67 5.28 -20.58
C GLN A 187 11.11 5.78 -20.66
N VAL A 188 12.06 5.08 -20.04
CA VAL A 188 13.50 5.38 -20.02
C VAL A 188 14.25 4.05 -20.25
N PRO A 189 14.40 3.60 -21.52
CA PRO A 189 14.97 2.28 -21.83
C PRO A 189 16.41 2.08 -21.35
N ASP A 190 17.21 3.13 -21.35
CA ASP A 190 18.64 3.11 -20.99
C ASP A 190 18.88 3.54 -19.53
N VAL A 191 17.96 3.19 -18.62
CA VAL A 191 18.05 3.60 -17.20
C VAL A 191 19.16 2.84 -16.47
N ASP A 192 20.17 3.56 -15.97
CA ASP A 192 21.28 2.94 -15.20
C ASP A 192 20.90 2.63 -13.74
N ALA A 193 20.08 3.48 -13.12
CA ALA A 193 19.75 3.37 -11.70
C ALA A 193 18.38 3.98 -11.38
N VAL A 194 17.69 3.39 -10.39
CA VAL A 194 16.39 3.87 -9.89
C VAL A 194 16.48 4.13 -8.38
N LEU A 195 16.28 5.39 -7.99
CA LEU A 195 16.22 5.77 -6.57
C LEU A 195 14.77 5.70 -6.07
N VAL A 196 14.51 4.82 -5.10
CA VAL A 196 13.17 4.60 -4.53
C VAL A 196 13.16 4.99 -3.05
N PRO A 197 12.26 5.89 -2.60
CA PRO A 197 12.13 6.19 -1.18
C PRO A 197 11.57 4.99 -0.42
N VAL A 198 12.19 4.64 0.71
CA VAL A 198 11.76 3.55 1.59
C VAL A 198 11.11 4.12 2.84
N GLY A 199 9.87 3.72 3.12
CA GLY A 199 9.14 4.15 4.32
C GLY A 199 9.58 3.40 5.58
N ALA A 200 9.52 4.07 6.73
CA ALA A 200 9.94 3.54 8.03
C ALA A 200 9.19 2.25 8.46
N GLU A 201 7.96 2.03 7.99
CA GLU A 201 7.18 0.81 8.32
C GLU A 201 7.78 -0.47 7.69
N ALA A 202 8.54 -0.35 6.60
CA ALA A 202 9.32 -1.46 6.02
C ALA A 202 10.61 -1.77 6.81
N CYS A 203 10.95 -0.92 7.79
CA CYS A 203 12.20 -0.97 8.57
C CYS A 203 11.96 -1.26 10.07
N SER A 204 10.79 -1.82 10.43
CA SER A 204 10.55 -2.24 11.81
C SER A 204 11.53 -3.36 12.20
N PRO A 205 12.08 -3.39 13.43
CA PRO A 205 13.02 -4.42 13.83
C PRO A 205 12.44 -5.82 13.60
N GLY A 206 13.07 -6.56 12.70
CA GLY A 206 12.67 -7.90 12.27
C GLY A 206 11.79 -7.97 11.02
N SER A 207 11.53 -6.88 10.29
CA SER A 207 11.23 -7.01 8.86
C SER A 207 12.53 -7.41 8.15
N PRO A 208 12.52 -8.43 7.26
CA PRO A 208 13.69 -8.69 6.45
C PRO A 208 14.05 -7.38 5.71
N PRO A 209 15.34 -7.04 5.56
CA PRO A 209 15.73 -5.89 4.74
C PRO A 209 15.01 -6.01 3.40
N PRO A 210 14.54 -4.91 2.77
CA PRO A 210 13.77 -4.96 1.53
C PRO A 210 14.53 -5.78 0.50
N SER A 211 14.21 -7.06 0.47
CA SER A 211 15.00 -8.04 -0.24
C SER A 211 14.40 -8.09 -1.62
N SER A 212 15.23 -7.72 -2.58
CA SER A 212 15.11 -8.02 -4.00
C SER A 212 14.29 -7.12 -4.92
N ILE A 213 13.48 -6.14 -4.47
CA ILE A 213 12.90 -5.17 -5.43
C ILE A 213 13.85 -3.99 -5.66
N SER A 214 14.41 -3.39 -4.60
CA SER A 214 15.32 -2.24 -4.74
C SER A 214 16.73 -2.63 -5.18
N SER A 215 17.24 -3.81 -4.78
CA SER A 215 18.63 -4.20 -5.08
C SER A 215 18.81 -4.95 -6.40
N ARG A 216 17.80 -5.64 -6.92
CA ARG A 216 17.92 -6.37 -8.20
C ARG A 216 17.66 -5.50 -9.44
N MET A 217 17.01 -4.35 -9.31
CA MET A 217 16.99 -3.37 -10.41
C MET A 217 18.38 -2.78 -10.69
N CYS A 218 19.26 -2.70 -9.68
CA CYS A 218 20.63 -2.19 -9.85
C CYS A 218 21.69 -3.27 -10.18
N SER A 219 21.37 -4.57 -10.20
CA SER A 219 22.41 -5.62 -10.27
C SER A 219 22.22 -6.66 -11.36
N SER A 220 21.24 -6.50 -12.26
CA SER A 220 21.09 -7.37 -13.43
C SER A 220 20.55 -6.62 -14.65
N MET A 221 21.26 -5.55 -15.02
CA MET A 221 21.34 -5.03 -16.40
C MET A 221 22.81 -4.93 -16.76
#